data_AF-A0A099Y3K4-F1
#
_entry.id   AF-A0A099Y3K4-F1
#
_cell.length_a   1.000
_cell.length_b   1.000
_cell.length_c   1.000
_cell.angle_alpha   90.00
_cell.angle_beta   90.00
_cell.angle_gamma   90.00
#
_symmetry.space_group_name_H-M   'P 1'
#
loop_
_entity.id
_entity.type
_entity.pdbx_description
1 polymer ?
#
loop_
_entity_poly.entity_id
_entity_poly.type
_entity_poly.pdbx_seq_one_letter_code
_entity_poly.pdbx_strand_id
1 'polypeptide(L)'
;MKKLVFILFFTCILLQKCTKEDCNSLCFTPPNQFNFEFVDAKTGENIFTSNSFDKNELNVINLENNSIVEFTFIDENDYNILSINSIGWKTESVNYSIQIANKEILNLYVEAKRLSENCCSFTRFETIKINNTNYTLDNQSGIYTILLE
;
A
#
# COMPACT_ATOMS: atom_id res chain seq x y z
N MET A 1 -55.09 38.05 -10.61
CA MET A 1 -54.55 37.44 -9.36
C MET A 1 -54.21 35.94 -9.51
N LYS A 2 -55.04 35.09 -10.12
CA LYS A 2 -54.76 33.64 -10.29
C LYS A 2 -53.49 33.29 -11.09
N LYS A 3 -53.13 34.08 -12.11
CA LYS A 3 -51.92 33.87 -12.93
C LYS A 3 -50.60 34.21 -12.21
N LEU A 4 -50.64 35.14 -11.25
CA LEU A 4 -49.47 35.57 -10.47
C LEU A 4 -49.09 34.54 -9.38
N VAL A 5 -50.10 33.88 -8.79
CA VAL A 5 -49.90 32.78 -7.83
C VAL A 5 -49.24 31.56 -8.49
N PHE A 6 -49.57 31.29 -9.76
CA PHE A 6 -49.00 30.16 -10.51
C PHE A 6 -47.51 30.35 -10.83
N ILE A 7 -47.09 31.59 -11.11
CA ILE A 7 -45.68 31.92 -11.38
C ILE A 7 -44.84 31.80 -10.10
N LEU A 8 -45.40 32.21 -8.96
CA LEU A 8 -44.76 32.09 -7.65
C LEU A 8 -44.56 30.62 -7.22
N PHE A 9 -45.53 29.77 -7.54
CA PHE A 9 -45.44 28.33 -7.24
C PHE A 9 -44.37 27.63 -8.10
N PHE A 10 -44.22 28.03 -9.36
CA PHE A 10 -43.22 27.47 -10.27
C PHE A 10 -41.77 27.88 -9.92
N THR A 11 -41.58 29.07 -9.31
CA THR A 11 -40.25 29.53 -8.88
C THR A 11 -39.76 28.83 -7.61
N CYS A 12 -40.65 28.39 -6.72
CA CYS A 12 -40.26 27.62 -5.53
C CYS A 12 -39.73 26.21 -5.84
N ILE A 13 -40.18 25.58 -6.93
CA ILE A 13 -39.73 24.22 -7.31
C ILE A 13 -38.29 24.25 -7.85
N LEU A 14 -37.86 25.36 -8.46
CA LEU A 14 -36.50 25.51 -9.03
C LEU A 14 -35.42 25.82 -7.96
N LEU A 15 -35.82 26.13 -6.73
CA LEU A 15 -34.90 26.45 -5.63
C LEU A 15 -34.61 25.24 -4.71
N GLN A 16 -35.18 24.07 -5.00
CA GLN A 16 -34.80 22.83 -4.34
C GLN A 16 -33.45 22.34 -4.88
N LYS A 17 -32.36 22.95 -4.41
CA LYS A 17 -31.03 22.31 -4.50
C LYS A 17 -31.05 21.08 -3.61
N CYS A 18 -31.07 19.89 -4.20
CA CYS A 18 -30.69 18.68 -3.49
C CYS A 18 -29.21 18.76 -3.12
N THR A 19 -28.88 19.18 -1.90
CA THR A 19 -27.56 18.89 -1.32
C THR A 19 -27.58 17.45 -0.85
N LYS A 20 -27.36 16.51 -1.77
CA LYS A 20 -26.94 15.16 -1.38
C LYS A 20 -25.49 15.24 -0.91
N GLU A 21 -25.27 15.73 0.31
CA GLU A 21 -24.15 15.19 1.08
C GLU A 21 -24.62 13.87 1.70
N ASP A 22 -24.93 12.90 0.83
CA ASP A 22 -25.21 11.53 1.24
C ASP A 22 -23.87 10.82 1.55
N CYS A 23 -23.06 11.37 2.48
CA CYS A 23 -21.91 10.64 3.05
C CYS A 23 -22.37 9.56 4.06
N ASN A 24 -23.51 8.91 3.81
CA ASN A 24 -24.08 7.88 4.69
C ASN A 24 -23.49 6.48 4.45
N SER A 25 -22.64 6.32 3.42
CA SER A 25 -21.88 5.09 3.20
C SER A 25 -20.45 5.25 3.73
N LEU A 26 -20.06 4.40 4.68
CA LEU A 26 -18.66 4.22 5.07
C LEU A 26 -17.89 3.56 3.90
N CYS A 27 -17.27 4.36 3.02
CA CYS A 27 -16.32 3.85 2.03
C CYS A 27 -14.89 4.08 2.52
N PHE A 28 -14.27 3.00 2.99
CA PHE A 28 -12.90 2.97 3.45
C PHE A 28 -12.11 1.94 2.64
N THR A 29 -11.09 2.39 1.91
CA THR A 29 -10.17 1.50 1.20
C THR A 29 -8.83 1.47 1.96
N PRO A 30 -8.39 0.31 2.48
CA PRO A 30 -7.07 0.20 3.09
C PRO A 30 -5.97 0.43 2.04
N PRO A 31 -4.78 0.89 2.44
CA PRO A 31 -3.62 0.97 1.54
C PRO A 31 -3.23 -0.42 1.05
N ASN A 32 -2.68 -0.50 -0.17
CA ASN A 32 -2.07 -1.75 -0.64
C ASN A 32 -0.82 -2.07 0.19
N GLN A 33 -0.61 -3.34 0.48
CA GLN A 33 0.58 -3.84 1.16
C GLN A 33 1.76 -3.93 0.19
N PHE A 34 2.97 -3.89 0.73
CA PHE A 34 4.19 -4.17 -0.01
C PHE A 34 4.63 -5.59 0.28
N ASN A 35 4.52 -6.47 -0.73
CA ASN A 35 4.79 -7.89 -0.62
C ASN A 35 6.08 -8.23 -1.37
N PHE A 36 6.98 -8.95 -0.71
CA PHE A 36 8.29 -9.30 -1.23
C PHE A 36 8.51 -10.81 -1.16
N GLU A 37 8.87 -11.38 -2.30
CA GLU A 37 9.42 -12.73 -2.41
C GLU A 37 10.93 -12.63 -2.61
N PHE A 38 11.71 -13.52 -1.99
CA PHE A 38 13.16 -13.53 -2.15
C PHE A 38 13.58 -14.85 -2.80
N VAL A 39 14.19 -14.77 -3.97
CA VAL A 39 14.60 -15.94 -4.75
C VAL A 39 16.07 -15.88 -5.12
N ASP A 40 16.69 -17.04 -5.23
CA ASP A 40 18.02 -17.18 -5.84
C ASP A 40 17.90 -16.90 -7.34
N ALA A 41 18.72 -15.98 -7.86
CA ALA A 41 18.65 -15.52 -9.25
C ALA A 41 19.08 -16.60 -10.27
N LYS A 42 19.83 -17.62 -9.84
CA LYS A 42 20.32 -18.71 -10.70
C LYS A 42 19.32 -19.86 -10.77
N THR A 43 18.71 -20.22 -9.65
CA THR A 43 17.78 -21.36 -9.58
C THR A 43 16.32 -20.93 -9.72
N GLY A 44 15.99 -19.70 -9.35
CA GLY A 44 14.61 -19.22 -9.22
C GLY A 44 13.88 -19.77 -8.00
N GLU A 45 14.57 -20.49 -7.12
CA GLU A 45 13.98 -21.05 -5.90
C GLU A 45 13.90 -20.00 -4.80
N ASN A 46 12.81 -20.02 -4.04
CA ASN A 46 12.65 -19.18 -2.87
C ASN A 46 13.66 -19.58 -1.77
N ILE A 47 14.39 -18.59 -1.25
CA ILE A 47 15.51 -18.82 -0.33
C ILE A 47 15.07 -19.32 1.05
N PHE A 48 13.80 -19.11 1.42
CA PHE A 48 13.22 -19.59 2.66
C PHE A 48 12.64 -21.00 2.50
N THR A 49 12.23 -21.41 1.30
CA THR A 49 11.82 -22.80 1.01
C THR A 49 13.00 -23.76 1.06
N SER A 50 14.17 -23.32 0.58
CA SER A 50 15.39 -24.14 0.58
C SER A 50 16.06 -24.27 1.97
N ASN A 51 15.49 -23.66 3.02
CA ASN A 51 16.08 -23.53 4.36
C ASN A 51 17.49 -22.88 4.37
N SER A 52 17.79 -22.08 3.34
CA SER A 52 19.07 -21.35 3.26
C SER A 52 19.12 -20.18 4.25
N PHE A 53 17.95 -19.65 4.62
CA PHE A 53 17.77 -18.58 5.61
C PHE A 53 16.58 -18.86 6.52
N ASP A 54 16.67 -18.41 7.77
CA ASP A 54 15.56 -18.48 8.72
C ASP A 54 14.76 -17.16 8.66
N LYS A 55 13.42 -17.24 8.67
CA LYS A 55 12.55 -16.06 8.71
C LYS A 55 12.81 -15.14 9.90
N ASN A 56 13.35 -15.67 11.01
CA ASN A 56 13.75 -14.90 12.18
C ASN A 56 14.97 -14.00 11.93
N GLU A 57 15.69 -14.20 10.82
CA GLU A 57 16.82 -13.36 10.41
C GLU A 57 16.37 -12.14 9.59
N LEU A 58 15.08 -12.06 9.23
CA LEU A 58 14.50 -10.91 8.56
C LEU A 58 14.31 -9.73 9.51
N ASN A 59 14.75 -8.57 9.07
CA ASN A 59 14.49 -7.31 9.76
C ASN A 59 14.09 -6.24 8.75
N VAL A 60 13.19 -5.36 9.16
CA VAL A 60 12.86 -4.14 8.41
C VAL A 60 13.20 -2.96 9.31
N ILE A 61 14.12 -2.11 8.86
CA ILE A 61 14.64 -1.00 9.63
C ILE A 61 14.26 0.31 8.96
N ASN A 62 13.68 1.24 9.71
CA ASN A 62 13.47 2.60 9.22
C ASN A 62 14.80 3.36 9.20
N LEU A 63 15.24 3.79 8.02
CA LEU A 63 16.53 4.45 7.82
C LEU A 63 16.59 5.87 8.38
N GLU A 64 15.46 6.50 8.69
CA GLU A 64 15.43 7.86 9.27
C GLU A 64 15.76 7.87 10.76
N ASN A 65 15.34 6.84 11.51
CA ASN A 65 15.42 6.81 12.97
C ASN A 65 15.98 5.48 13.55
N ASN A 66 16.35 4.52 12.69
CA ASN A 66 16.82 3.18 13.05
C ASN A 66 15.84 2.34 13.88
N SER A 67 14.54 2.68 13.88
CA SER A 67 13.53 1.85 14.55
C SER A 67 13.20 0.61 13.73
N ILE A 68 12.91 -0.50 14.41
CA ILE A 68 12.35 -1.70 13.78
C ILE A 68 10.93 -1.37 13.27
N VAL A 69 10.65 -1.78 12.04
CA VAL A 69 9.35 -1.69 11.39
C VAL A 69 8.68 -3.05 11.46
N GLU A 70 7.43 -3.09 11.90
CA GLU A 70 6.64 -4.32 11.92
C GLU A 70 6.34 -4.83 10.51
N PHE A 71 6.43 -6.14 10.34
CA PHE A 71 6.10 -6.86 9.11
C PHE A 71 5.47 -8.21 9.46
N THR A 72 4.78 -8.81 8.49
CA THR A 72 4.28 -10.18 8.57
C THR A 72 5.08 -11.05 7.60
N PHE A 73 5.52 -12.23 8.03
CA PHE A 73 6.03 -13.26 7.13
C PHE A 73 4.97 -14.35 6.97
N ILE A 74 4.56 -14.61 5.73
CA ILE A 74 3.55 -15.60 5.36
C ILE A 74 4.30 -16.82 4.84
N ASP A 75 4.15 -17.99 5.47
CA ASP A 75 4.90 -19.22 5.15
C ASP A 75 3.97 -20.44 4.89
N GLU A 76 2.76 -20.19 4.39
CA GLU A 76 1.78 -21.23 4.09
C GLU A 76 1.84 -21.69 2.62
N ASN A 77 1.79 -23.00 2.35
CA ASN A 77 1.72 -23.56 1.00
C ASN A 77 2.84 -23.05 0.05
N ASP A 78 4.09 -22.99 0.54
CA ASP A 78 5.26 -22.48 -0.17
C ASP A 78 5.18 -20.99 -0.58
N TYR A 79 4.20 -20.24 -0.04
CA TYR A 79 3.97 -18.82 -0.32
C TYR A 79 4.87 -17.89 0.52
N ASN A 80 6.15 -18.22 0.66
CA ASN A 80 7.13 -17.52 1.52
C ASN A 80 7.32 -16.03 1.18
N ILE A 81 6.50 -15.15 1.78
CA ILE A 81 6.37 -13.73 1.45
C ILE A 81 6.53 -12.86 2.70
N LEU A 82 7.37 -11.82 2.60
CA LEU A 82 7.40 -10.71 3.56
C LEU A 82 6.38 -9.65 3.14
N SER A 83 5.50 -9.26 4.07
CA SER A 83 4.46 -8.25 3.84
C SER A 83 4.60 -7.07 4.81
N ILE A 84 4.71 -5.87 4.26
CA ILE A 84 4.69 -4.61 5.01
C ILE A 84 3.35 -3.92 4.78
N ASN A 85 2.55 -3.82 5.83
CA ASN A 85 1.19 -3.26 5.82
C ASN A 85 1.07 -1.90 6.53
N SER A 86 2.18 -1.36 7.04
CA SER A 86 2.21 -0.12 7.83
C SER A 86 2.24 1.15 6.98
N ILE A 87 2.53 1.05 5.68
CA ILE A 87 2.74 2.20 4.78
C ILE A 87 1.42 2.69 4.20
N GLY A 88 1.20 4.00 4.24
CA GLY A 88 0.14 4.67 3.49
C GLY A 88 -1.16 4.87 4.27
N TRP A 89 -1.18 4.56 5.56
CA TRP A 89 -2.31 4.88 6.44
C TRP A 89 -2.45 6.38 6.72
N LYS A 90 -1.39 7.14 6.47
CA LYS A 90 -1.35 8.60 6.50
C LYS A 90 -0.60 9.11 5.27
N THR A 91 -0.61 10.42 5.07
CA THR A 91 0.33 11.05 4.13
C THR A 91 1.72 11.01 4.76
N GLU A 92 2.65 10.31 4.11
CA GLU A 92 3.99 10.07 4.62
C GLU A 92 4.99 9.78 3.50
N SER A 93 6.27 9.96 3.82
CA SER A 93 7.38 9.39 3.08
C SER A 93 8.10 8.44 4.03
N VAL A 94 8.48 7.28 3.53
CA VAL A 94 9.18 6.26 4.31
C VAL A 94 10.37 5.74 3.53
N ASN A 95 11.44 5.40 4.24
CA ASN A 95 12.64 4.80 3.68
C ASN A 95 13.08 3.62 4.57
N TYR A 96 12.88 2.40 4.08
CA TYR A 96 13.09 1.18 4.85
C TYR A 96 14.21 0.33 4.24
N SER A 97 15.10 -0.17 5.09
CA SER A 97 16.11 -1.18 4.76
C SER A 97 15.57 -2.55 5.16
N ILE A 98 15.41 -3.44 4.18
CA ILE A 98 15.05 -4.83 4.42
C ILE A 98 16.34 -5.64 4.46
N GLN A 99 16.53 -6.35 5.57
CA GLN A 99 17.77 -7.03 5.90
C GLN A 99 17.51 -8.51 6.16
N ILE A 100 18.46 -9.35 5.74
CA ILE A 100 18.49 -10.78 6.05
C ILE A 100 19.84 -11.06 6.69
N ALA A 101 19.84 -11.70 7.87
CA ALA A 101 21.05 -12.00 8.63
C ALA A 101 21.96 -10.75 8.86
N ASN A 102 21.33 -9.62 9.19
CA ASN A 102 21.96 -8.30 9.37
C ASN A 102 22.67 -7.72 8.14
N LYS A 103 22.43 -8.27 6.94
CA LYS A 103 22.89 -7.70 5.68
C LYS A 103 21.73 -7.00 4.99
N GLU A 104 21.93 -5.76 4.56
CA GLU A 104 20.97 -5.06 3.72
C GLU A 104 20.82 -5.76 2.37
N ILE A 105 19.58 -6.09 2.04
CA ILE A 105 19.20 -6.72 0.78
C ILE A 105 18.65 -5.68 -0.18
N LEU A 106 17.76 -4.82 0.31
CA LEU A 106 17.16 -3.75 -0.49
C LEU A 106 16.73 -2.56 0.36
N ASN A 107 16.61 -1.41 -0.31
CA ASN A 107 16.02 -0.21 0.26
C ASN A 107 14.71 0.13 -0.45
N LEU A 108 13.62 0.19 0.32
CA LEU A 108 12.29 0.57 -0.11
C LEU A 108 12.03 2.03 0.27
N TYR A 109 11.88 2.89 -0.73
CA TYR A 109 11.42 4.26 -0.56
C TYR A 109 10.01 4.43 -1.12
N VAL A 110 9.10 4.95 -0.31
CA VAL A 110 7.70 5.16 -0.70
C VAL A 110 7.23 6.55 -0.30
N GLU A 111 6.60 7.26 -1.23
CA GLU A 111 5.81 8.46 -0.95
C GLU A 111 4.32 8.12 -1.09
N ALA A 112 3.59 8.22 0.02
CA ALA A 112 2.17 7.94 0.08
C ALA A 112 1.37 9.20 0.43
N LYS A 113 0.25 9.42 -0.25
CA LYS A 113 -0.74 10.44 0.08
C LYS A 113 -2.06 9.78 0.45
N ARG A 114 -2.53 10.04 1.67
CA ARG A 114 -3.88 9.65 2.09
C ARG A 114 -4.85 10.74 1.63
N LEU A 115 -5.83 10.35 0.83
CA LEU A 115 -6.80 11.25 0.20
C LEU A 115 -8.21 10.89 0.64
N SER A 116 -9.10 11.88 0.59
CA SER A 116 -10.53 11.70 0.84
C SER A 116 -11.31 12.43 -0.24
N GLU A 117 -11.96 11.68 -1.13
CA GLU A 117 -12.76 12.22 -2.23
C GLU A 117 -14.12 11.51 -2.24
N ASN A 118 -15.22 12.25 -2.48
CA ASN A 118 -16.58 11.69 -2.48
C ASN A 118 -16.91 10.84 -1.23
N CYS A 119 -16.51 11.33 -0.04
CA CYS A 119 -16.63 10.64 1.25
C CYS A 119 -15.78 9.37 1.41
N CYS A 120 -14.91 9.03 0.44
CA CYS A 120 -14.11 7.82 0.46
C CYS A 120 -12.63 8.10 0.74
N SER A 121 -12.09 7.41 1.73
CA SER A 121 -10.66 7.48 2.06
C SER A 121 -9.87 6.38 1.37
N PHE A 122 -8.81 6.77 0.67
CA PHE A 122 -7.90 5.86 -0.04
C PHE A 122 -6.47 6.41 -0.04
N THR A 123 -5.51 5.61 -0.46
CA THR A 123 -4.10 5.99 -0.53
C THR A 123 -3.61 5.98 -1.97
N ARG A 124 -2.92 7.03 -2.37
CA ARG A 124 -2.19 7.11 -3.65
C ARG A 124 -0.69 7.05 -3.35
N PHE A 125 0.01 6.12 -3.96
CA PHE A 125 1.47 6.06 -3.92
C PHE A 125 2.03 6.87 -5.08
N GLU A 126 2.69 7.99 -4.77
CA GLU A 126 3.25 8.91 -5.77
C GLU A 126 4.61 8.43 -6.26
N THR A 127 5.37 7.78 -5.38
CA THR A 127 6.68 7.21 -5.71
C THR A 127 6.85 5.89 -4.95
N ILE A 128 7.32 4.88 -5.66
CA ILE A 128 7.80 3.62 -5.10
C ILE A 128 9.16 3.36 -5.75
N LYS A 129 10.21 3.22 -4.95
CA LYS A 129 11.56 2.92 -5.42
C LYS A 129 12.13 1.78 -4.60
N ILE A 130 12.68 0.78 -5.29
CA ILE A 130 13.45 -0.31 -4.71
C ILE A 130 14.87 -0.17 -5.23
N ASN A 131 15.82 -0.03 -4.32
CA ASN A 131 17.24 0.13 -4.64
C ASN A 131 18.04 -1.04 -4.06
N ASN A 132 19.30 -1.16 -4.48
CA ASN A 132 20.30 -2.14 -4.01
C ASN A 132 20.02 -3.60 -4.38
N THR A 133 18.98 -3.88 -5.17
CA THR A 133 18.68 -5.21 -5.68
C THR A 133 18.05 -5.14 -7.07
N ASN A 134 18.17 -6.24 -7.81
CA ASN A 134 17.34 -6.50 -8.98
C ASN A 134 16.00 -7.11 -8.53
N TYR A 135 14.92 -6.80 -9.26
CA TYR A 135 13.60 -7.33 -8.96
C TYR A 135 12.70 -7.39 -10.20
N THR A 136 11.65 -8.19 -10.11
CA THR A 136 10.49 -8.17 -11.01
C THR A 136 9.22 -7.86 -10.21
N LEU A 137 8.21 -7.29 -10.87
CA LEU A 137 6.90 -7.02 -10.25
C LEU A 137 5.83 -7.78 -11.04
N ASP A 138 5.09 -8.64 -10.35
CA ASP A 138 3.85 -9.18 -10.89
C ASP A 138 2.71 -8.19 -10.67
N ASN A 139 2.23 -7.57 -11.75
CA ASN A 139 1.14 -6.59 -11.70
C ASN A 139 -0.22 -7.18 -11.31
N GLN A 140 -0.39 -8.51 -11.37
CA GLN A 140 -1.64 -9.17 -10.97
C GLN A 140 -1.68 -9.40 -9.46
N SER A 141 -0.61 -9.95 -8.90
CA SER A 141 -0.52 -10.24 -7.46
C SER A 141 0.01 -9.07 -6.62
N GLY A 142 0.72 -8.13 -7.24
CA GLY A 142 1.40 -7.02 -6.55
C GLY A 142 2.67 -7.45 -5.81
N ILE A 143 3.20 -8.63 -6.10
CA ILE A 143 4.39 -9.19 -5.44
C ILE A 143 5.65 -8.71 -6.16
N TYR A 144 6.61 -8.20 -5.38
CA TYR A 144 7.96 -7.90 -5.83
C TYR A 144 8.85 -9.12 -5.60
N THR A 145 9.32 -9.76 -6.68
CA THR A 145 10.28 -10.86 -6.59
C THR A 145 11.70 -10.30 -6.64
N ILE A 146 12.41 -10.41 -5.51
CA ILE A 146 13.76 -9.91 -5.29
C ILE A 146 14.76 -10.99 -5.69
N LEU A 147 15.67 -10.66 -6.60
CA LEU A 147 16.63 -11.59 -7.19
C LEU A 147 17.99 -11.47 -6.47
N LEU A 148 18.40 -12.52 -5.75
CA LEU A 148 19.67 -12.57 -5.00
C LEU A 148 20.74 -13.36 -5.75
N GLU A 149 22.00 -12.88 -5.75
CA GLU A 149 23.13 -13.49 -6.49
C GLU A 149 23.97 -14.49 -5.70
#